data_AF-A0A258CDX8-F1
#
_entry.id   AF-A0A258CDX8-F1
#
_cell.length_a   1.000
_cell.length_b   1.000
_cell.length_c   1.000
_cell.angle_alpha   90.00
_cell.angle_beta   90.00
_cell.angle_gamma   90.00
#
_symmetry.space_group_name_H-M   'P 1'
#
loop_
_entity.id
_entity.type
_entity.pdbx_description
1 polymer ?
#
loop_
_entity_poly.entity_id
_entity_poly.type
_entity_poly.pdbx_seq_one_letter_code
_entity_poly.pdbx_strand_id
1 'polypeptide(L)'
;MTERFVCAKIGVLSTSDRQQSMSSEVSYMTASAWLAENFRTEFRLPEVAIEWLLMLWQATQTFDDVADGDPVSREELNATIWNTLVAMNRNEFWLLHQSTLTPIVASVILKWQASDRA
;
A
#
# COMPACT_ATOMS: atom_id res chain seq x y z
N MET A 1 42.72 47.67 -8.16
CA MET A 1 42.42 46.34 -8.73
C MET A 1 40.95 46.04 -8.37
N THR A 2 40.03 46.78 -8.99
CA THR A 2 39.11 46.34 -10.08
C THR A 2 38.00 45.42 -9.54
N GLU A 3 36.85 45.98 -9.15
CA GLU A 3 35.51 45.94 -9.82
C GLU A 3 34.86 44.52 -9.83
N ARG A 4 33.55 44.24 -9.60
CA ARG A 4 32.31 44.93 -9.99
C ARG A 4 31.11 44.52 -9.10
N PHE A 5 30.26 45.51 -8.79
CA PHE A 5 28.83 45.37 -8.55
C PHE A 5 28.08 45.17 -9.89
N VAL A 6 27.14 44.22 -9.97
CA VAL A 6 26.01 44.17 -10.94
C VAL A 6 24.87 43.42 -10.24
N CYS A 7 23.85 44.08 -9.68
CA CYS A 7 22.61 44.59 -10.28
C CYS A 7 21.67 43.50 -10.86
N ALA A 8 20.58 43.27 -10.12
CA ALA A 8 19.21 42.88 -10.50
C ALA A 8 18.95 42.16 -11.84
N LYS A 9 18.31 41.00 -11.72
CA LYS A 9 17.20 40.61 -12.61
C LYS A 9 16.09 39.96 -11.80
N ILE A 10 15.20 40.81 -11.28
CA ILE A 10 13.81 40.45 -11.03
C ILE A 10 13.22 40.25 -12.44
N GLY A 11 13.12 38.99 -12.87
CA GLY A 11 12.60 38.60 -14.17
C GLY A 11 11.58 37.51 -13.99
N VAL A 12 10.33 37.94 -13.79
CA VAL A 12 9.05 37.23 -13.97
C VAL A 12 9.19 35.75 -14.33
N LEU A 13 8.97 34.88 -13.34
CA LEU A 13 8.65 33.47 -13.59
C LEU A 13 7.41 33.44 -14.48
N SER A 14 7.57 32.91 -15.70
CA SER A 14 6.46 32.64 -16.61
C SER A 14 5.48 31.70 -15.91
N THR A 15 4.19 32.01 -15.98
CA THR A 15 3.11 31.13 -15.49
C THR A 15 3.15 29.74 -16.13
N SER A 16 3.81 29.61 -17.28
CA SER A 16 4.07 28.34 -17.97
C SER A 16 5.04 27.42 -17.19
N ASP A 17 6.07 27.98 -16.53
CA ASP A 17 7.06 27.17 -15.79
C ASP A 17 6.48 26.61 -14.48
N ARG A 18 5.45 27.28 -13.93
CA ARG A 18 4.74 26.83 -12.74
C ARG A 18 3.73 25.72 -13.02
N GLN A 19 3.24 25.61 -14.26
CA GLN A 19 2.34 24.52 -14.66
C GLN A 19 3.10 23.25 -15.05
N GLN A 20 4.38 23.36 -15.41
CA GLN A 20 5.19 22.21 -15.81
C GLN A 20 5.82 21.46 -14.61
N SER A 21 5.88 22.08 -13.42
CA SER A 21 6.29 21.39 -12.17
C SER A 21 5.13 20.69 -11.44
N MET A 22 3.87 20.97 -11.81
CA MET A 22 2.68 20.34 -11.21
C MET A 22 2.26 19.03 -11.92
N SER A 23 2.90 18.70 -13.04
CA SER A 23 2.56 17.54 -13.88
C SER A 23 3.59 16.39 -13.80
N SER A 24 4.69 16.57 -13.05
CA SER A 24 5.70 15.52 -12.83
C SER A 24 5.59 14.80 -11.48
N GLU A 25 4.65 15.20 -10.61
CA GLU A 25 4.28 14.48 -9.38
C GLU A 25 3.06 13.56 -9.63
N VAL A 26 3.03 12.84 -10.75
CA VAL A 26 2.23 11.60 -10.77
C VAL A 26 2.99 10.60 -9.90
N SER A 27 2.74 10.73 -8.60
CA SER A 27 3.12 9.84 -7.52
C SER A 27 3.07 8.40 -8.00
N TYR A 28 4.22 7.71 -8.01
CA TYR A 28 4.24 6.25 -8.06
C TYR A 28 3.66 5.75 -6.74
N MET A 29 2.34 5.76 -6.61
CA MET A 29 1.65 5.11 -5.50
C MET A 29 1.96 3.62 -5.59
N THR A 30 2.49 3.05 -4.51
CA THR A 30 2.62 1.61 -4.39
C THR A 30 1.23 0.97 -4.48
N ALA A 31 1.15 -0.30 -4.89
CA ALA A 31 -0.12 -1.02 -4.93
C ALA A 31 -0.85 -0.98 -3.58
N SER A 32 -0.10 -1.09 -2.48
CA SER A 32 -0.61 -0.94 -1.11
C SER A 32 -1.16 0.46 -0.82
N ALA A 33 -0.50 1.53 -1.27
CA ALA A 33 -0.97 2.90 -1.08
C ALA A 33 -2.26 3.18 -1.89
N TRP A 34 -2.33 2.68 -3.12
CA TRP A 34 -3.53 2.77 -3.94
C TRP A 34 -4.70 2.01 -3.32
N LEU A 35 -4.45 0.78 -2.84
CA LEU A 35 -5.46 -0.04 -2.19
C LEU A 35 -5.99 0.62 -0.90
N ALA A 36 -5.09 1.17 -0.07
CA ALA A 36 -5.44 1.88 1.14
C ALA A 36 -6.34 3.09 0.86
N GLU A 37 -6.01 3.87 -0.18
CA GLU A 37 -6.80 5.05 -0.55
C GLU A 37 -8.20 4.66 -1.00
N ASN A 38 -8.35 3.64 -1.83
CA ASN A 38 -9.67 3.18 -2.28
C ASN A 38 -10.53 2.66 -1.11
N PHE A 39 -9.94 1.96 -0.15
CA PHE A 39 -10.66 1.57 1.07
C PHE A 39 -11.17 2.77 1.87
N ARG A 40 -10.40 3.87 1.88
CA ARG A 40 -10.75 5.08 2.60
C ARG A 40 -11.78 5.94 1.86
N THR A 41 -11.66 6.12 0.55
CA THR A 41 -12.49 7.05 -0.22
C THR A 41 -13.78 6.41 -0.74
N GLU A 42 -13.66 5.25 -1.40
CA GLU A 42 -14.77 4.58 -2.08
C GLU A 42 -15.60 3.76 -1.10
N PHE A 43 -14.93 2.91 -0.33
CA PHE A 43 -15.60 2.02 0.64
C PHE A 43 -15.84 2.68 2.00
N ARG A 44 -15.17 3.81 2.29
CA ARG A 44 -15.30 4.58 3.53
C ARG A 44 -15.15 3.71 4.78
N LEU A 45 -14.20 2.80 4.73
CA LEU A 45 -13.94 1.87 5.82
C LEU A 45 -13.26 2.58 7.00
N PRO A 46 -13.48 2.11 8.24
CA PRO A 46 -12.74 2.62 9.39
C PRO A 46 -11.27 2.21 9.29
N GLU A 47 -10.36 3.06 9.76
CA GLU A 47 -8.90 2.88 9.60
C GLU A 47 -8.41 1.53 10.17
N VAL A 48 -8.97 1.08 11.29
CA VAL A 48 -8.64 -0.22 11.89
C VAL A 48 -8.98 -1.42 11.00
N ALA A 49 -10.00 -1.30 10.15
CA ALA A 49 -10.35 -2.32 9.17
C ALA A 49 -9.41 -2.26 7.95
N ILE A 50 -9.07 -1.04 7.51
CA ILE A 50 -8.10 -0.81 6.43
C ILE A 50 -6.76 -1.44 6.79
N GLU A 51 -6.26 -1.19 8.00
CA GLU A 51 -5.01 -1.77 8.51
C GLU A 51 -5.06 -3.31 8.43
N TRP A 52 -6.14 -3.92 8.90
CA TRP A 52 -6.29 -5.37 8.87
C TRP A 52 -6.36 -5.94 7.45
N LEU A 53 -7.09 -5.28 6.55
CA LEU A 53 -7.18 -5.69 5.15
C LEU A 53 -5.84 -5.58 4.41
N LEU A 54 -5.05 -4.54 4.70
CA LEU A 54 -3.70 -4.38 4.14
C LEU A 54 -2.75 -5.45 4.69
N MET A 55 -2.84 -5.79 5.97
CA MET A 55 -2.07 -6.90 6.54
C MET A 55 -2.42 -8.25 5.88
N LEU A 56 -3.71 -8.53 5.69
CA LEU A 56 -4.18 -9.73 5.00
C LEU A 56 -3.69 -9.75 3.56
N TRP A 57 -3.86 -8.64 2.82
CA TRP A 57 -3.42 -8.53 1.44
C TRP A 57 -1.91 -8.76 1.32
N GLN A 58 -1.09 -8.07 2.11
CA GLN A 58 0.36 -8.24 2.07
C GLN A 58 0.78 -9.68 2.36
N ALA A 59 0.15 -10.32 3.36
CA ALA A 59 0.43 -11.72 3.66
C ALA A 59 0.08 -12.64 2.48
N THR A 60 -1.05 -12.40 1.80
CA THR A 60 -1.41 -13.18 0.61
C THR A 60 -0.44 -13.00 -0.54
N GLN A 61 0.02 -11.76 -0.83
CA GLN A 61 1.05 -11.53 -1.86
C GLN A 61 2.35 -12.26 -1.52
N THR A 62 2.82 -12.15 -0.29
CA THR A 62 4.06 -12.84 0.12
C THR A 62 3.95 -14.36 0.08
N PHE A 63 2.78 -14.94 0.39
CA PHE A 63 2.60 -16.39 0.26
C PHE A 63 2.51 -16.86 -1.20
N ASP A 64 1.92 -16.05 -2.07
CA ASP A 64 1.85 -16.27 -3.52
C ASP A 64 3.26 -16.26 -4.13
N ASP A 65 4.04 -15.21 -3.86
CA ASP A 65 5.44 -15.10 -4.31
C ASP A 65 6.27 -16.32 -3.86
N VAL A 66 6.09 -16.80 -2.62
CA VAL A 66 6.78 -18.00 -2.12
C VAL A 66 6.36 -19.27 -2.87
N ALA A 67 5.08 -19.40 -3.22
CA ALA A 67 4.57 -20.56 -3.94
C ALA A 67 5.08 -20.60 -5.39
N ASP A 68 5.15 -19.44 -6.04
CA ASP A 68 5.62 -19.29 -7.41
C ASP A 68 7.16 -19.27 -7.52
N GLY A 69 7.86 -19.17 -6.39
CA GLY A 69 9.32 -19.14 -6.32
C GLY A 69 9.92 -17.77 -6.63
N ASP A 70 9.10 -16.72 -6.57
CA ASP A 70 9.51 -15.34 -6.77
C ASP A 70 10.32 -14.81 -5.57
N PRO A 71 11.18 -13.80 -5.80
CA PRO A 71 12.04 -13.26 -4.74
C PRO A 71 11.22 -12.54 -3.66
N VAL A 72 11.25 -13.06 -2.44
CA VAL A 72 10.72 -12.38 -1.25
C VAL A 72 11.86 -11.86 -0.40
N SER A 73 11.84 -10.56 -0.08
CA SER A 73 12.84 -9.97 0.80
C SER A 73 12.69 -10.48 2.24
N ARG A 74 13.80 -10.45 3.01
CA ARG A 74 13.76 -10.83 4.42
C ARG A 74 12.81 -9.92 5.23
N GLU A 75 12.70 -8.65 4.85
CA GLU A 75 11.84 -7.69 5.51
C GLU A 75 10.36 -8.03 5.32
N GLU A 76 9.94 -8.31 4.08
CA GLU A 76 8.56 -8.73 3.75
C GLU A 76 8.18 -10.03 4.44
N LEU A 77 9.09 -11.01 4.47
CA LEU A 77 8.85 -12.27 5.17
C LEU A 77 8.70 -12.05 6.68
N ASN A 78 9.56 -11.24 7.31
CA ASN A 78 9.46 -10.93 8.73
C ASN A 78 8.15 -10.19 9.07
N ALA A 79 7.75 -9.23 8.24
CA ALA A 79 6.49 -8.52 8.37
C ALA A 79 5.29 -9.49 8.25
N THR A 80 5.32 -10.40 7.27
CA THR A 80 4.28 -11.41 7.07
C THR A 80 4.14 -12.35 8.27
N ILE A 81 5.26 -12.84 8.82
CA ILE A 81 5.27 -13.68 10.02
C ILE A 81 4.65 -12.94 11.21
N TRP A 82 5.07 -11.69 11.46
CA TRP A 82 4.53 -10.90 12.55
C TRP A 82 3.04 -10.60 12.37
N ASN A 83 2.64 -10.18 11.17
CA ASN A 83 1.26 -9.81 10.88
C ASN A 83 0.32 -10.99 11.06
N THR A 84 0.65 -12.15 10.48
CA THR A 84 -0.20 -13.34 10.50
C THR A 84 -0.28 -14.02 11.87
N LEU A 85 0.81 -14.02 12.64
CA LEU A 85 0.83 -14.69 13.94
C LEU A 85 0.41 -13.78 15.10
N VAL A 86 0.68 -12.47 15.01
CA VAL A 86 0.54 -11.53 16.12
C VAL A 86 -0.42 -10.39 15.80
N ALA A 87 -0.10 -9.53 14.82
CA ALA A 87 -0.78 -8.25 14.67
C ALA A 87 -2.26 -8.41 14.25
N MET A 88 -2.55 -9.28 13.29
CA MET A 88 -3.91 -9.52 12.81
C MET A 88 -4.83 -10.06 13.93
N ASN A 89 -4.32 -10.94 14.79
CA ASN A 89 -5.08 -11.52 15.91
C ASN A 89 -5.32 -10.53 17.06
N ARG A 90 -4.65 -9.37 17.03
CA ARG A 90 -4.79 -8.31 18.03
C ARG A 90 -5.55 -7.08 17.51
N ASN A 91 -5.86 -7.03 16.23
CA ASN A 91 -6.57 -5.91 15.61
C ASN A 91 -8.04 -5.88 16.10
N GLU A 92 -8.53 -4.70 16.48
CA GLU A 92 -9.87 -4.53 17.05
C GLU A 92 -10.99 -4.94 16.09
N PHE A 93 -10.87 -4.57 14.81
CA PHE A 93 -11.85 -4.93 13.77
C PHE A 93 -11.92 -6.46 13.63
N TRP A 94 -10.78 -7.15 13.60
CA TRP A 94 -10.77 -8.61 13.57
C TRP A 94 -11.42 -9.21 14.82
N LEU A 95 -11.03 -8.75 16.01
CA LEU A 95 -11.56 -9.28 17.27
C LEU A 95 -13.09 -9.21 17.36
N LEU A 96 -13.67 -8.11 16.86
CA LEU A 96 -15.13 -7.88 16.84
C LEU A 96 -15.87 -8.71 15.77
N HIS A 97 -15.23 -9.01 14.64
CA HIS A 97 -15.90 -9.58 13.47
C HIS A 97 -15.40 -10.97 13.04
N GLN A 98 -14.41 -11.54 13.73
CA GLN A 98 -13.76 -12.81 13.36
C GLN A 98 -14.74 -13.98 13.16
N SER A 99 -15.84 -14.04 13.91
CA SER A 99 -16.84 -15.11 13.78
C SER A 99 -17.50 -15.12 12.40
N THR A 100 -17.67 -13.94 11.79
CA THR A 100 -18.21 -13.77 10.44
C THR A 100 -17.11 -13.78 9.39
N LEU A 101 -15.96 -13.15 9.67
CA LEU A 101 -14.87 -13.01 8.70
C LEU A 101 -14.10 -14.32 8.46
N THR A 102 -13.92 -15.15 9.49
CA THR A 102 -13.18 -16.43 9.37
C THR A 102 -13.70 -17.32 8.24
N PRO A 103 -15.01 -17.66 8.15
CA PRO A 103 -15.51 -18.48 7.04
C PRO A 103 -15.39 -17.79 5.67
N ILE A 104 -15.44 -16.45 5.62
CA ILE A 104 -15.25 -15.69 4.38
C ILE A 104 -13.80 -15.80 3.91
N VAL A 105 -12.83 -15.56 4.79
CA VAL A 105 -11.40 -15.68 4.50
C VAL A 105 -11.06 -17.11 4.07
N ALA A 106 -11.56 -18.11 4.80
CA ALA A 106 -11.38 -19.51 4.44
C ALA A 106 -11.93 -19.80 3.03
N SER A 107 -13.10 -19.28 2.69
CA SER A 107 -13.69 -19.46 1.36
C SER A 107 -12.86 -18.79 0.25
N VAL A 108 -12.30 -17.61 0.51
CA VAL A 108 -11.42 -16.92 -0.46
C VAL A 108 -10.15 -17.73 -0.70
N ILE A 109 -9.50 -18.24 0.35
CA ILE A 109 -8.29 -19.07 0.22
C ILE A 109 -8.60 -20.37 -0.53
N LEU A 110 -9.70 -21.05 -0.20
CA LEU A 110 -10.08 -22.30 -0.90
C LEU A 110 -10.41 -22.06 -2.37
N LYS A 111 -11.01 -20.91 -2.72
CA LYS A 111 -11.24 -20.54 -4.12
C LYS A 111 -9.95 -20.26 -4.87
N TRP A 112 -9.00 -19.57 -4.22
CA TRP A 112 -7.68 -19.34 -4.80
C TRP A 112 -6.96 -20.67 -5.08
N GLN A 113 -6.88 -21.57 -4.09
CA GLN A 113 -6.31 -22.91 -4.27
C GLN A 113 -7.01 -23.74 -5.34
N ALA A 114 -8.32 -23.57 -5.52
CA ALA A 114 -9.07 -24.24 -6.58
C ALA A 114 -8.74 -23.65 -7.96
N SER A 115 -8.45 -22.35 -8.04
CA SER A 115 -8.06 -21.67 -9.27
C SER A 115 -6.69 -22.14 -9.77
N ASP A 116 -5.70 -22.32 -8.88
CA ASP A 116 -4.36 -22.79 -9.25
C ASP A 116 -4.34 -24.22 -9.82
N ARG A 117 -5.38 -25.00 -9.52
CA ARG A 117 -5.48 -26.41 -9.94
C ARG A 117 -6.32 -26.63 -11.19
N ALA A 118 -6.98 -25.58 -11.70
CA ALA A 118 -7.89 -25.66 -12.84
C ALA A 118 -7.16 -25.47 -14.17
#